data_AF-A0A8W8JUE7-F1
#
_entry.id   AF-A0A8W8JUE7-F1
#
_cell.length_a   1.000
_cell.length_b   1.000
_cell.length_c   1.000
_cell.angle_alpha   90.00
_cell.angle_beta   90.00
_cell.angle_gamma   90.00
#
_symmetry.space_group_name_H-M   'P 1'
#
loop_
_entity.id
_entity.type
_entity.pdbx_description
1 polymer ?
#
loop_
_entity_poly.entity_id
_entity_poly.type
_entity_poly.pdbx_seq_one_letter_code
_entity_poly.pdbx_strand_id
1 'polypeptide(L)'
;MSVFETLKAGCWSRSTSKEVDVLINNLFVEYDRKNEVLGKLHESVKSLPLILSELQSLTDVLATLDEEYDHVESALIQLENICEKQELQNAKLVDSQKLAAYRNRKMDDLEKLKVQLAKDHMKSVQKLEKHKQKELKERQETFQSAFDQDIDFYRTHGRLERLSVSSSDSGKRADLGDIVVDTDQHALDDFLQEEDTTPSVEAVTTDKTEDTLSDYEEDPLVVRSSEDVEVEDEYYEDDLGASHGDQEPYSDSEDVTEGSDSEKTSPTNPQS
;
A
#
# COMPACT_ATOMS: atom_id res chain seq x y z
N MET A 1 -37.64 -31.32 -131.55
CA MET A 1 -37.78 -30.08 -130.73
C MET A 1 -38.26 -30.35 -129.30
N SER A 2 -39.19 -31.29 -129.06
CA SER A 2 -39.76 -31.57 -127.71
C SER A 2 -38.78 -32.08 -126.63
N VAL A 3 -37.73 -32.82 -127.00
CA VAL A 3 -36.75 -33.37 -126.03
C VAL A 3 -35.82 -32.30 -125.45
N PHE A 4 -35.56 -31.22 -126.19
CA PHE A 4 -34.61 -30.18 -125.78
C PHE A 4 -35.24 -29.19 -124.79
N GLU A 5 -36.53 -28.88 -124.93
CA GLU A 5 -37.27 -28.03 -123.98
C GLU A 5 -37.53 -28.74 -122.65
N THR A 6 -37.82 -30.05 -122.69
CA THR A 6 -37.97 -30.88 -121.48
C THR A 6 -36.65 -31.03 -120.72
N LEU A 7 -35.51 -31.16 -121.43
CA LEU A 7 -34.18 -31.14 -120.80
C LEU A 7 -33.87 -29.79 -120.14
N LYS A 8 -34.25 -28.68 -120.79
CA LYS A 8 -33.99 -27.32 -120.30
C LYS A 8 -34.86 -26.97 -119.08
N ALA A 9 -36.13 -27.39 -119.07
CA ALA A 9 -37.02 -27.28 -117.91
C ALA A 9 -36.54 -28.15 -116.73
N GLY A 10 -36.08 -29.37 -117.00
CA GLY A 10 -35.48 -30.24 -115.98
C GLY A 10 -34.16 -29.67 -115.41
N CYS A 11 -33.34 -29.04 -116.24
CA CYS A 11 -32.10 -28.40 -115.81
C CYS A 11 -32.34 -27.12 -115.00
N TRP A 12 -33.36 -26.33 -115.36
CA TRP A 12 -33.77 -25.13 -114.62
C TRP A 12 -34.37 -25.50 -113.26
N SER A 13 -35.26 -26.50 -113.21
CA SER A 13 -35.82 -27.04 -111.96
C SER A 13 -34.74 -27.66 -111.05
N ARG A 14 -33.72 -28.32 -111.62
CA ARG A 14 -32.59 -28.83 -110.85
C ARG A 14 -31.68 -27.70 -110.33
N SER A 15 -31.56 -26.58 -111.04
CA SER A 15 -30.78 -25.43 -110.59
C SER A 15 -31.48 -24.68 -109.45
N THR A 16 -32.79 -24.46 -109.55
CA THR A 16 -33.57 -23.80 -108.50
C THR A 16 -33.67 -24.67 -107.24
N SER A 17 -33.80 -26.00 -107.39
CA SER A 17 -33.73 -26.92 -106.25
C SER A 17 -32.40 -26.81 -105.48
N LYS A 18 -31.26 -26.76 -106.20
CA LYS A 18 -29.94 -26.63 -105.56
C LYS A 18 -29.74 -25.30 -104.82
N GLU A 19 -30.29 -24.21 -105.34
CA GLU A 19 -30.21 -22.90 -104.69
C GLU A 19 -31.03 -22.88 -103.39
N VAL A 20 -32.22 -23.48 -103.41
CA VAL A 20 -33.03 -23.67 -102.20
C VAL A 20 -32.31 -24.55 -101.19
N ASP A 21 -31.67 -25.64 -101.62
CA ASP A 21 -30.89 -26.52 -100.74
C ASP A 21 -29.73 -25.78 -100.04
N VAL A 22 -29.04 -24.88 -100.76
CA VAL A 22 -27.96 -24.05 -100.19
C VAL A 22 -28.50 -23.07 -99.15
N LEU A 23 -29.64 -22.42 -99.42
CA LEU A 23 -30.26 -21.50 -98.46
C LEU A 23 -30.73 -22.22 -97.20
N ILE A 24 -31.34 -23.39 -97.36
CA ILE A 24 -31.77 -24.24 -96.25
C ILE A 24 -30.55 -24.66 -95.41
N ASN A 25 -29.47 -25.10 -96.05
CA ASN A 25 -28.26 -25.51 -95.35
C ASN A 25 -27.61 -24.34 -94.60
N ASN A 26 -27.54 -23.16 -95.21
CA ASN A 26 -27.05 -21.95 -94.53
C ASN A 26 -27.92 -21.58 -93.32
N LEU A 27 -29.24 -21.71 -93.44
CA LEU A 27 -30.16 -21.45 -92.32
C LEU A 27 -29.92 -22.44 -91.17
N PHE A 28 -29.68 -23.72 -91.47
CA PHE A 28 -29.33 -24.72 -90.46
C PHE A 28 -28.01 -24.40 -89.76
N VAL A 29 -26.96 -24.01 -90.49
CA VAL A 29 -25.67 -23.61 -89.89
C VAL A 29 -25.83 -22.39 -88.99
N GLU A 30 -26.60 -21.38 -89.43
CA GLU A 30 -26.90 -20.19 -88.62
C GLU A 30 -27.73 -20.52 -87.38
N TYR A 31 -28.67 -21.47 -87.50
CA TYR A 31 -29.46 -21.97 -86.39
C TYR A 31 -28.59 -22.72 -85.37
N ASP A 32 -27.73 -23.63 -85.82
CA ASP A 32 -26.81 -24.38 -84.96
C ASP A 32 -25.83 -23.45 -84.25
N ARG A 33 -25.29 -22.44 -84.94
CA ARG A 33 -24.43 -21.41 -84.33
C ARG A 33 -25.16 -20.63 -83.25
N LYS A 34 -26.40 -20.19 -83.50
CA LYS A 34 -27.21 -19.49 -82.49
C LYS A 34 -27.51 -20.40 -81.30
N ASN A 35 -27.79 -21.67 -81.55
CA ASN A 35 -28.04 -22.66 -80.51
C ASN A 35 -26.79 -22.90 -79.65
N GLU A 36 -25.59 -22.93 -80.24
CA GLU A 36 -24.33 -23.01 -79.49
C GLU A 36 -24.11 -21.79 -78.58
N VAL A 37 -24.34 -20.58 -79.09
CA VAL A 37 -24.23 -19.34 -78.30
C VAL A 37 -25.27 -19.32 -77.18
N LEU A 38 -26.51 -19.72 -77.46
CA LEU A 38 -27.56 -19.84 -76.46
C LEU A 38 -27.22 -20.88 -75.39
N GLY A 39 -26.60 -22.00 -75.76
CA GLY A 39 -26.10 -23.00 -74.82
C GLY A 39 -25.03 -22.45 -73.87
N LYS A 40 -24.06 -21.68 -74.40
CA LYS A 40 -23.04 -21.00 -73.58
C LYS A 40 -23.65 -19.96 -72.63
N LEU A 41 -24.62 -19.18 -73.14
CA LEU A 41 -25.36 -18.23 -72.30
C LEU A 41 -26.13 -18.96 -71.20
N HIS A 42 -26.83 -20.05 -71.53
CA HIS A 42 -27.56 -20.85 -70.56
C HIS A 42 -26.64 -21.38 -69.45
N GLU A 43 -25.46 -21.90 -69.80
CA GLU A 43 -24.50 -22.37 -68.79
C GLU A 43 -23.98 -21.21 -67.92
N SER A 44 -23.72 -20.04 -68.52
CA SER A 44 -23.33 -18.85 -67.74
C SER A 44 -24.43 -18.40 -66.77
N VAL A 45 -25.69 -18.38 -67.20
CA VAL A 45 -26.84 -18.02 -66.35
C VAL A 45 -27.04 -19.06 -65.25
N LYS A 46 -26.82 -20.34 -65.55
CA LYS A 46 -26.90 -21.44 -64.58
C LYS A 46 -25.81 -21.35 -63.50
N SER A 47 -24.67 -20.73 -63.78
CA SER A 47 -23.59 -20.53 -62.80
C SER A 47 -23.84 -19.37 -61.83
N LEU A 48 -24.70 -18.41 -62.18
CA LEU A 48 -24.97 -17.23 -61.35
C LEU A 48 -25.54 -17.55 -59.95
N PRO A 49 -26.50 -18.48 -59.79
CA PRO A 49 -26.99 -18.85 -58.46
C PRO A 49 -25.92 -19.44 -57.55
N LEU A 50 -24.93 -20.14 -58.12
CA LEU A 50 -23.83 -20.71 -57.35
C LEU A 50 -22.93 -19.58 -56.81
N ILE A 51 -22.55 -18.62 -57.67
CA ILE A 51 -21.81 -17.43 -57.26
C ILE A 51 -22.59 -16.63 -56.21
N LEU A 52 -23.91 -16.51 -56.37
CA LEU A 52 -24.76 -15.83 -55.38
C LEU A 52 -24.74 -16.55 -54.02
N SER A 53 -24.80 -17.88 -54.02
CA SER A 53 -24.73 -18.66 -52.78
C SER A 53 -23.37 -18.55 -52.09
N GLU A 54 -22.28 -18.51 -52.86
CA GLU A 54 -20.93 -18.29 -52.33
C GLU A 54 -20.81 -16.88 -51.74
N LEU A 55 -21.33 -15.86 -52.43
CA LEU A 55 -21.36 -14.49 -51.94
C LEU A 55 -22.19 -14.36 -50.65
N GLN A 56 -23.33 -15.05 -50.57
CA GLN A 56 -24.14 -15.12 -49.36
C GLN A 56 -23.36 -15.75 -48.21
N SER A 57 -22.68 -16.89 -48.44
CA SER A 57 -21.86 -17.52 -47.41
C SER A 57 -20.71 -16.63 -46.93
N LEU A 58 -20.08 -15.86 -47.82
CA LEU A 58 -19.05 -14.89 -47.45
C LEU A 58 -19.64 -13.74 -46.64
N THR A 59 -20.84 -13.29 -46.99
CA THR A 59 -21.57 -12.26 -46.24
C THR A 59 -21.91 -12.74 -44.83
N ASP A 60 -22.31 -14.01 -44.68
CA ASP A 60 -22.58 -14.61 -43.36
C ASP A 60 -21.30 -14.68 -42.52
N VAL A 61 -20.17 -15.09 -43.12
CA VAL A 61 -18.87 -15.11 -42.44
C VAL A 61 -18.43 -13.72 -42.00
N LEU A 62 -18.65 -12.69 -42.83
CA LEU A 62 -18.37 -11.30 -42.45
C LEU A 62 -19.25 -10.87 -41.27
N ALA A 63 -20.54 -11.20 -41.28
CA ALA A 63 -21.44 -10.88 -40.18
C ALA A 63 -21.03 -11.56 -38.87
N THR A 64 -20.61 -12.84 -38.92
CA THR A 64 -20.09 -13.52 -37.73
C THR A 64 -18.78 -12.92 -37.24
N LEU A 65 -17.92 -12.48 -38.15
CA LEU A 65 -16.66 -11.85 -37.80
C LEU A 65 -16.88 -10.48 -37.13
N ASP A 66 -17.84 -9.71 -37.62
CA ASP A 66 -18.24 -8.44 -36.98
C ASP A 66 -18.75 -8.68 -35.55
N GLU A 67 -19.57 -9.72 -35.32
CA GLU A 67 -20.02 -10.10 -33.97
C GLU A 67 -18.86 -10.54 -33.07
N GLU A 68 -17.90 -11.30 -33.61
CA GLU A 68 -16.69 -11.69 -32.87
C GLU A 68 -15.83 -10.47 -32.51
N TYR A 69 -15.72 -9.46 -33.38
CA TYR A 69 -15.03 -8.21 -33.06
C TYR A 69 -15.71 -7.46 -31.92
N ASP A 70 -17.03 -7.33 -31.94
CA ASP A 70 -17.79 -6.69 -30.85
C ASP A 70 -17.59 -7.44 -29.53
N HIS A 71 -17.53 -8.78 -29.57
CA HIS A 71 -17.26 -9.60 -28.40
C HIS A 71 -15.85 -9.39 -27.85
N VAL A 72 -14.84 -9.35 -28.72
CA VAL A 72 -13.44 -9.09 -28.34
C VAL A 72 -13.29 -7.68 -27.77
N GLU A 73 -13.90 -6.66 -28.38
CA GLU A 73 -13.89 -5.30 -27.87
C GLU A 73 -14.52 -5.23 -26.47
N SER A 74 -15.66 -5.88 -26.28
CA SER A 74 -16.32 -5.98 -24.97
C SER A 74 -15.43 -6.67 -23.93
N ALA A 75 -14.71 -7.73 -24.31
CA ALA A 75 -13.80 -8.44 -23.43
C ALA A 75 -12.56 -7.59 -23.08
N LEU A 76 -12.04 -6.81 -24.02
CA LEU A 76 -10.93 -5.89 -23.78
C LEU A 76 -11.31 -4.78 -22.81
N ILE A 77 -12.50 -4.20 -22.96
CA ILE A 77 -13.03 -3.20 -22.01
C ILE A 77 -13.15 -3.81 -20.60
N GLN A 78 -13.63 -5.04 -20.49
CA GLN A 78 -13.71 -5.72 -19.18
C GLN A 78 -12.33 -5.96 -18.57
N LEU A 79 -11.33 -6.33 -19.39
CA LEU A 79 -9.97 -6.52 -18.93
C LEU A 79 -9.37 -5.21 -18.42
N GLU A 80 -9.54 -4.11 -19.15
CA GLU A 80 -9.09 -2.78 -18.74
C GLU A 80 -9.68 -2.38 -17.38
N ASN A 81 -11.00 -2.53 -17.21
CA ASN A 81 -11.67 -2.27 -15.93
C ASN A 81 -11.10 -3.11 -14.77
N ILE A 82 -10.73 -4.37 -15.02
CA ILE A 82 -10.12 -5.24 -14.01
C ILE A 82 -8.71 -4.77 -13.68
N CYS A 83 -7.92 -4.38 -14.68
CA CYS A 83 -6.57 -3.84 -14.51
C CYS A 83 -6.60 -2.55 -13.68
N GLU A 84 -7.43 -1.58 -14.05
CA GLU A 84 -7.58 -0.32 -13.30
C GLU A 84 -7.99 -0.57 -11.85
N LYS A 85 -8.94 -1.48 -11.62
CA LYS A 85 -9.36 -1.87 -10.27
C LYS A 85 -8.22 -2.49 -9.47
N GLN A 86 -7.41 -3.33 -10.11
CA GLN A 86 -6.26 -3.97 -9.48
C GLN A 86 -5.18 -2.93 -9.12
N GLU A 87 -4.89 -2.00 -10.02
CA GLU A 87 -3.94 -0.91 -9.77
C GLU A 87 -4.38 -0.05 -8.60
N LEU A 88 -5.66 0.34 -8.55
CA LEU A 88 -6.21 1.10 -7.44
C LEU A 88 -6.12 0.35 -6.11
N GLN A 89 -6.39 -0.96 -6.11
CA GLN A 89 -6.25 -1.80 -4.92
C GLN A 89 -4.79 -1.89 -4.44
N ASN A 90 -3.86 -2.04 -5.37
CA ASN A 90 -2.43 -2.07 -5.07
C ASN A 90 -1.96 -0.75 -4.47
N ALA A 91 -2.36 0.39 -5.05
CA ALA A 91 -2.03 1.71 -4.52
C ALA A 91 -2.55 1.89 -3.08
N LYS A 92 -3.81 1.53 -2.83
CA LYS A 92 -4.39 1.56 -1.47
C LYS A 92 -3.64 0.68 -0.48
N LEU A 93 -3.21 -0.50 -0.91
CA LEU A 93 -2.44 -1.42 -0.07
C LEU A 93 -1.08 -0.82 0.27
N VAL A 94 -0.36 -0.26 -0.71
CA VAL A 94 0.94 0.40 -0.50
C VAL A 94 0.79 1.57 0.48
N ASP A 95 -0.22 2.41 0.31
CA ASP A 95 -0.46 3.54 1.21
C ASP A 95 -0.81 3.09 2.63
N SER A 96 -1.63 2.03 2.76
CA SER A 96 -1.94 1.42 4.05
C SER A 96 -0.68 0.88 4.74
N GLN A 97 0.21 0.23 3.98
CA GLN A 97 1.50 -0.25 4.50
C GLN A 97 2.41 0.88 4.94
N LYS A 98 2.51 1.97 4.14
CA LYS A 98 3.27 3.18 4.52
C LYS A 98 2.75 3.79 5.81
N LEU A 99 1.43 3.90 5.96
CA LEU A 99 0.81 4.43 7.18
C LEU A 99 1.06 3.53 8.39
N ALA A 100 0.98 2.21 8.22
CA ALA A 100 1.29 1.26 9.27
C ALA A 100 2.76 1.34 9.71
N ALA A 101 3.69 1.41 8.75
CA ALA A 101 5.12 1.57 9.03
C ALA A 101 5.41 2.88 9.76
N TYR A 102 4.81 3.99 9.32
CA TYR A 102 4.93 5.29 9.99
C TYR A 102 4.41 5.24 11.43
N ARG A 103 3.23 4.64 11.65
CA ARG A 103 2.66 4.47 12.98
C ARG A 103 3.58 3.67 13.89
N ASN A 104 4.14 2.55 13.40
CA ASN A 104 5.07 1.72 14.15
C ASN A 104 6.34 2.51 14.52
N ARG A 105 6.95 3.22 13.56
CA ARG A 105 8.11 4.07 13.83
C ARG A 105 7.81 5.12 14.90
N LYS A 106 6.64 5.75 14.87
CA LYS A 106 6.23 6.71 15.90
C LYS A 106 6.01 6.07 17.27
N MET A 107 5.49 4.85 17.33
CA MET A 107 5.40 4.11 18.59
C MET A 107 6.79 3.79 19.15
N ASP A 108 7.72 3.33 18.32
CA ASP A 108 9.10 3.05 18.72
C ASP A 108 9.81 4.31 19.24
N ASP A 109 9.63 5.45 18.56
CA ASP A 109 10.21 6.73 18.97
C ASP A 109 9.63 7.20 20.31
N LEU A 110 8.33 7.02 20.54
CA LEU A 110 7.69 7.31 21.83
C LEU A 110 8.19 6.38 22.93
N GLU A 111 8.39 5.10 22.66
CA GLU A 111 8.95 4.16 23.63
C GLU A 111 10.38 4.53 24.01
N LYS A 112 11.23 4.85 23.02
CA LYS A 112 12.59 5.36 23.26
C LYS A 112 12.58 6.61 24.13
N LEU A 113 11.69 7.56 23.84
CA LEU A 113 11.57 8.79 24.62
C LEU A 113 11.15 8.50 26.07
N LYS A 114 10.18 7.60 26.28
CA LYS A 114 9.75 7.17 27.61
C LYS A 114 10.88 6.52 28.40
N VAL A 115 11.63 5.61 27.77
CA VAL A 115 12.79 4.95 28.41
C VAL A 115 13.86 5.97 28.77
N GLN A 116 14.17 6.90 27.86
CA GLN A 116 15.16 7.94 28.10
C GLN A 116 14.73 8.89 29.24
N LEU A 117 13.46 9.31 29.26
CA LEU A 117 12.89 10.14 30.31
C LEU A 117 12.95 9.44 31.68
N ALA A 118 12.56 8.16 31.74
CA ALA A 118 12.64 7.37 32.97
C ALA A 118 14.10 7.22 33.47
N LYS A 119 15.04 7.00 32.55
CA LYS A 119 16.47 6.94 32.85
C LYS A 119 16.99 8.26 33.40
N ASP A 120 16.60 9.39 32.81
CA ASP A 120 17.06 10.70 33.25
C ASP A 120 16.41 11.13 34.57
N HIS A 121 15.13 10.78 34.79
CA HIS A 121 14.48 10.93 36.09
C HIS A 121 15.21 10.13 37.17
N MET A 122 15.51 8.85 36.92
CA MET A 122 16.23 8.01 37.89
C MET A 122 17.62 8.57 38.22
N LYS A 123 18.36 9.09 37.24
CA LYS A 123 19.64 9.79 37.49
C LYS A 123 19.44 11.05 38.33
N SER A 124 18.39 11.84 38.05
CA SER A 124 18.10 13.07 38.78
C SER A 124 17.79 12.78 40.26
N VAL A 125 16.92 11.80 40.51
CA VAL A 125 16.60 11.31 41.86
C VAL A 125 17.85 10.81 42.57
N GLN A 126 18.69 10.00 41.91
CA GLN A 126 19.93 9.50 42.50
C GLN A 126 20.91 10.64 42.86
N LYS A 127 21.01 11.68 42.03
CA LYS A 127 21.85 12.86 42.34
C LYS A 127 21.31 13.61 43.56
N LEU A 128 20.01 13.82 43.63
CA LEU A 128 19.35 14.52 44.73
C LEU A 128 19.49 13.74 46.04
N GLU A 129 19.33 12.42 46.00
CA GLU A 129 19.52 11.55 47.17
C GLU A 129 20.97 11.60 47.68
N LYS A 130 21.96 11.50 46.78
CA LYS A 130 23.38 11.63 47.14
C LYS A 130 23.71 12.99 47.74
N HIS A 131 23.13 14.06 47.21
CA HIS A 131 23.31 15.41 47.75
C HIS A 131 22.77 15.50 49.18
N LYS A 132 21.52 15.07 49.40
CA LYS A 132 20.89 15.05 50.73
C LYS A 132 21.68 14.19 51.72
N GLN A 133 22.16 13.02 51.29
CA GLN A 133 22.98 12.14 52.12
C GLN A 133 24.30 12.81 52.53
N LYS A 134 24.94 13.54 51.62
CA LYS A 134 26.16 14.30 51.92
C LYS A 134 25.89 15.40 52.94
N GLU A 135 24.83 16.19 52.76
CA GLU A 135 24.46 17.25 53.71
C GLU A 135 24.17 16.69 55.12
N LEU A 136 23.43 15.59 55.22
CA LEU A 136 23.15 14.94 56.50
C LEU A 136 24.44 14.43 57.17
N LYS A 137 25.36 13.87 56.39
CA LYS A 137 26.65 13.40 56.88
C LYS A 137 27.52 14.55 57.38
N GLU A 138 27.64 15.64 56.63
CA GLU A 138 28.38 16.84 57.05
C GLU A 138 27.81 17.45 58.34
N ARG A 139 26.47 17.47 58.47
CA ARG A 139 25.80 17.91 59.68
C ARG A 139 26.09 16.99 60.87
N GLN A 140 26.07 15.68 60.66
CA GLN A 140 26.44 14.70 61.69
C GLN A 140 27.89 14.88 62.13
N GLU A 141 28.83 15.04 61.19
CA GLU A 141 30.25 15.26 61.48
C GLU A 141 30.47 16.57 62.26
N THR A 142 29.75 17.64 61.90
CA THR A 142 29.81 18.93 62.62
C THR A 142 29.33 18.78 64.06
N PHE A 143 28.20 18.10 64.28
CA PHE A 143 27.69 17.85 65.63
C PHE A 143 28.61 16.92 66.44
N GLN A 144 29.19 15.90 65.80
CA GLN A 144 30.13 15.01 66.45
C GLN A 144 31.40 15.77 66.87
N SER A 145 31.95 16.61 65.99
CA SER A 145 33.12 17.43 66.31
C SER A 145 32.85 18.42 67.45
N ALA A 146 31.65 19.04 67.47
CA ALA A 146 31.25 19.92 68.57
C ALA A 146 31.11 19.15 69.89
N PHE A 147 30.53 17.94 69.84
CA PHE A 147 30.42 17.07 71.01
C PHE A 147 31.79 16.61 71.54
N ASP A 148 32.70 16.20 70.66
CA ASP A 148 34.04 15.78 71.04
C ASP A 148 34.80 16.96 71.68
N GLN A 149 34.64 18.17 71.13
CA GLN A 149 35.17 19.40 71.73
C GLN A 149 34.61 19.67 73.13
N ASP A 150 33.30 19.48 73.35
CA ASP A 150 32.66 19.60 74.67
C ASP A 150 33.20 18.56 75.67
N ILE A 151 33.41 17.33 75.22
CA ILE A 151 33.99 16.25 76.04
C ILE A 151 35.42 16.58 76.43
N ASP A 152 36.23 17.07 75.50
CA ASP A 152 37.61 17.48 75.77
C ASP A 152 37.66 18.70 76.70
N PHE A 153 36.75 19.65 76.53
CA PHE A 153 36.59 20.77 77.45
C PHE A 153 36.22 20.31 78.85
N TYR A 154 35.27 19.36 78.99
CA TYR A 154 34.90 18.78 80.28
C TYR A 154 36.07 18.06 80.95
N ARG A 155 36.85 17.26 80.19
CA ARG A 155 38.03 16.57 80.71
C ARG A 155 39.10 17.53 81.22
N THR A 156 39.28 18.67 80.54
CA THR A 156 40.29 19.66 80.88
C THR A 156 39.86 20.60 82.01
N HIS A 157 38.58 21.00 82.07
CA HIS A 157 38.09 22.03 83.01
C HIS A 157 37.16 21.48 84.12
N GLY A 158 36.73 20.22 84.05
CA GLY A 158 35.87 19.55 85.03
C GLY A 158 34.38 19.95 85.01
N ARG A 159 33.96 20.78 84.05
CA ARG A 159 32.56 21.22 83.85
C ARG A 159 32.25 21.36 82.36
N LEU A 160 31.03 20.99 81.95
CA LEU A 160 30.58 21.28 80.59
C LEU A 160 30.23 22.77 80.51
N GLU A 161 30.60 23.40 79.41
CA GLU A 161 30.10 24.71 79.03
C GLU A 161 28.65 24.53 78.56
N ARG A 162 27.74 24.31 79.51
CA ARG A 162 26.32 24.44 79.21
C ARG A 162 26.16 25.84 78.69
N LEU A 163 25.69 25.97 77.44
CA LEU A 163 25.14 27.22 76.94
C LEU A 163 24.29 27.78 78.07
N SER A 164 24.84 28.79 78.76
CA SER A 164 24.04 29.56 79.67
C SER A 164 22.92 30.07 78.79
N VAL A 165 21.68 29.71 79.09
CA VAL A 165 20.56 30.55 78.70
C VAL A 165 20.88 31.85 79.40
N SER A 166 21.62 32.73 78.71
CA SER A 166 22.11 33.98 79.25
C SER A 166 20.84 34.71 79.64
N SER A 167 20.56 34.72 80.94
CA SER A 167 19.47 35.44 81.57
C SER A 167 19.80 36.93 81.56
N SER A 168 20.09 37.43 80.36
CA SER A 168 20.53 38.78 80.07
C SER A 168 20.14 39.16 78.63
N ASP A 169 18.94 38.78 78.20
CA ASP A 169 18.08 39.66 77.42
C ASP A 169 16.61 39.24 77.62
N SER A 170 15.78 40.21 78.02
CA SER A 170 14.31 40.22 78.00
C SER A 170 13.51 38.88 77.99
N GLY A 171 13.18 38.38 79.19
CA GLY A 171 11.78 38.27 79.64
C GLY A 171 10.70 37.53 78.82
N LYS A 172 11.03 36.70 77.82
CA LYS A 172 10.06 35.77 77.22
C LYS A 172 10.68 34.39 77.14
N ARG A 173 10.33 33.53 78.09
CA ARG A 173 10.25 32.10 77.77
C ARG A 173 9.34 32.04 76.55
N ALA A 174 9.86 31.66 75.39
CA ALA A 174 9.01 31.32 74.26
C ALA A 174 8.21 30.10 74.70
N ASP A 175 7.03 30.36 75.27
CA ASP A 175 6.02 29.35 75.48
C ASP A 175 5.63 28.83 74.09
N LEU A 176 5.36 27.55 73.95
CA LEU A 176 5.01 26.99 72.63
C LEU A 176 3.73 27.60 72.04
N GLY A 177 2.97 28.36 72.85
CA GLY A 177 1.84 29.19 72.42
C GLY A 177 2.21 30.52 71.75
N ASP A 178 3.46 30.99 71.85
CA ASP A 178 3.95 32.23 71.22
C ASP A 178 4.59 31.98 69.84
N ILE A 179 4.77 30.72 69.44
CA ILE A 179 5.13 30.37 68.06
C ILE A 179 3.86 30.46 67.23
N VAL A 180 3.67 31.59 66.55
CA VAL A 180 2.72 31.68 65.45
C VAL A 180 3.31 30.83 64.33
N VAL A 181 2.83 29.59 64.21
CA VAL A 181 2.99 28.85 62.95
C VAL A 181 2.11 29.60 61.97
N ASP A 182 2.72 30.39 61.08
CA ASP A 182 2.08 30.86 59.86
C ASP A 182 1.78 29.62 59.02
N THR A 183 0.74 28.91 59.45
CA THR A 183 0.16 27.78 58.78
C THR A 183 -0.63 28.42 57.67
N ASP A 184 0.02 28.60 56.51
CA ASP A 184 -0.65 29.07 55.32
C ASP A 184 -1.66 27.99 54.96
N GLN A 185 -2.91 28.17 55.39
CA GLN A 185 -3.93 27.14 55.35
C GLN A 185 -4.23 26.73 53.90
N HIS A 186 -4.01 27.65 52.96
CA HIS A 186 -3.96 27.40 51.53
C HIS A 186 -2.85 26.44 51.08
N ALA A 187 -1.65 26.50 51.68
CA ALA A 187 -0.57 25.57 51.34
C ALA A 187 -0.85 24.15 51.83
N LEU A 188 -1.58 24.01 52.94
CA LEU A 188 -2.07 22.72 53.42
C LEU A 188 -3.24 22.20 52.59
N ASP A 189 -4.17 23.08 52.18
CA ASP A 189 -5.29 22.71 51.32
C ASP A 189 -4.81 22.33 49.91
N ASP A 190 -3.82 23.03 49.33
CA ASP A 190 -3.19 22.67 48.06
C ASP A 190 -2.46 21.32 48.15
N PHE A 191 -1.73 21.07 49.25
CA PHE A 191 -1.06 19.79 49.50
C PHE A 191 -2.05 18.62 49.67
N LEU A 192 -3.19 18.85 50.34
CA LEU A 192 -4.23 17.83 50.54
C LEU A 192 -5.11 17.63 49.29
N GLN A 193 -5.20 18.60 48.39
CA GLN A 193 -5.92 18.47 47.12
C GLN A 193 -5.14 17.64 46.08
N GLU A 194 -3.81 17.51 46.23
CA GLU A 194 -2.99 16.72 45.31
C GLU A 194 -3.14 15.19 45.48
N GLU A 195 -3.81 14.70 46.54
CA GLU A 195 -4.03 13.25 46.76
C GLU A 195 -5.39 12.68 46.31
N ASP A 196 -6.33 13.48 45.81
CA ASP A 196 -7.64 12.99 45.34
C ASP A 196 -7.79 12.90 43.81
N THR A 197 -6.72 13.10 43.04
CA THR A 197 -6.74 12.87 41.58
C THR A 197 -6.08 11.55 41.20
N THR A 198 -6.69 10.44 41.64
CA THR A 198 -6.65 9.19 40.85
C THR A 198 -8.06 8.59 40.70
N PRO A 199 -8.30 7.90 39.56
CA PRO A 199 -9.58 7.90 38.85
C PRO A 199 -10.46 6.70 39.22
N SER A 200 -11.77 6.88 39.41
CA SER A 200 -12.69 5.73 39.36
C SER A 200 -14.18 6.11 39.26
N VAL A 201 -14.69 6.05 38.04
CA VAL A 201 -15.94 5.41 37.56
C VAL A 201 -17.29 5.63 38.29
N GLU A 202 -18.31 5.82 37.43
CA GLU A 202 -19.77 5.57 37.57
C GLU A 202 -20.64 6.78 37.96
N ALA A 203 -21.85 7.02 37.43
CA ALA A 203 -22.65 6.61 36.27
C ALA A 203 -24.02 7.33 36.44
N VAL A 204 -24.93 7.21 35.44
CA VAL A 204 -26.41 7.35 35.56
C VAL A 204 -26.96 8.80 35.46
N THR A 205 -27.30 9.34 34.27
CA THR A 205 -28.48 9.17 33.37
C THR A 205 -29.61 10.18 33.56
N THR A 206 -30.25 10.54 32.43
CA THR A 206 -31.61 11.10 32.22
C THR A 206 -31.83 12.59 32.59
N ASP A 207 -32.55 13.44 31.85
CA ASP A 207 -33.29 13.39 30.58
C ASP A 207 -33.58 14.86 30.14
N LYS A 208 -33.72 15.08 28.82
CA LYS A 208 -34.53 16.10 28.09
C LYS A 208 -34.56 17.58 28.52
N THR A 209 -34.25 18.47 27.56
CA THR A 209 -35.27 19.29 26.84
C THR A 209 -34.70 19.88 25.54
N GLU A 210 -35.57 19.92 24.53
CA GLU A 210 -35.53 20.57 23.20
C GLU A 210 -34.99 22.02 23.27
N ASP A 211 -34.41 22.66 22.26
CA ASP A 211 -34.92 23.04 20.93
C ASP A 211 -33.85 24.04 20.39
N THR A 212 -33.19 23.92 19.24
CA THR A 212 -33.49 24.75 18.05
C THR A 212 -32.56 24.39 16.88
N LEU A 213 -33.15 23.82 15.84
CA LEU A 213 -33.08 24.20 14.42
C LEU A 213 -32.04 25.25 13.97
N SER A 214 -31.13 24.88 13.04
CA SER A 214 -31.17 25.43 11.67
C SER A 214 -30.14 24.78 10.76
N ASP A 215 -30.65 24.36 9.60
CA ASP A 215 -29.97 23.93 8.39
C ASP A 215 -28.85 24.87 7.94
N TYR A 216 -27.76 24.31 7.42
CA TYR A 216 -26.98 24.98 6.38
C TYR A 216 -26.77 24.02 5.22
N GLU A 217 -27.40 24.43 4.12
CA GLU A 217 -27.44 23.83 2.81
C GLU A 217 -26.07 23.83 2.12
N GLU A 218 -25.95 22.92 1.16
CA GLU A 218 -24.93 22.90 0.12
C GLU A 218 -24.85 24.25 -0.60
N ASP A 219 -23.62 24.74 -0.82
CA ASP A 219 -23.35 25.73 -1.86
C ASP A 219 -22.24 25.20 -2.78
N PRO A 220 -22.46 25.13 -4.11
CA PRO A 220 -21.54 24.56 -5.07
C PRO A 220 -20.61 25.62 -5.69
N LEU A 221 -19.46 25.15 -6.17
CA LEU A 221 -18.50 25.80 -7.08
C LEU A 221 -17.51 26.82 -6.48
N VAL A 222 -16.25 26.37 -6.35
CA VAL A 222 -15.13 27.11 -6.96
C VAL A 222 -14.23 26.11 -7.69
N VAL A 223 -14.43 26.04 -9.00
CA VAL A 223 -13.39 25.60 -9.95
C VAL A 223 -12.20 26.55 -9.75
N ARG A 224 -11.15 26.07 -9.09
CA ARG A 224 -9.83 26.71 -9.18
C ARG A 224 -9.06 26.02 -10.29
N SER A 225 -8.83 26.83 -11.31
CA SER A 225 -7.98 26.61 -12.46
C SER A 225 -6.64 25.99 -12.10
N SER A 226 -6.25 25.05 -12.93
CA SER A 226 -4.91 24.52 -13.11
C SER A 226 -3.91 25.68 -13.27
N GLU A 227 -3.04 25.85 -12.28
CA GLU A 227 -1.83 26.66 -12.40
C GLU A 227 -0.69 25.82 -11.82
N ASP A 228 0.31 25.62 -12.68
CA ASP A 228 1.47 24.77 -12.50
C ASP A 228 2.18 25.04 -11.17
N VAL A 229 2.11 24.07 -10.25
CA VAL A 229 3.05 23.98 -9.14
C VAL A 229 4.16 23.05 -9.60
N GLU A 230 5.26 23.63 -10.07
CA GLU A 230 6.53 22.93 -10.19
C GLU A 230 6.90 22.41 -8.79
N VAL A 231 6.67 21.11 -8.57
CA VAL A 231 7.21 20.41 -7.42
C VAL A 231 8.69 20.20 -7.72
N GLU A 232 9.54 21.04 -7.15
CA GLU A 232 10.96 20.75 -7.03
C GLU A 232 11.11 19.49 -6.18
N ASP A 233 11.48 18.38 -6.81
CA ASP A 233 11.92 17.17 -6.14
C ASP A 233 13.25 17.46 -5.41
N GLU A 234 13.17 17.97 -4.16
CA GLU A 234 14.31 17.96 -3.25
C GLU A 234 14.60 16.51 -2.84
N TYR A 235 15.49 15.86 -3.60
CA TYR A 235 16.16 14.63 -3.22
C TYR A 235 16.91 14.85 -1.90
N TYR A 236 16.44 14.24 -0.81
CA TYR A 236 17.26 14.03 0.38
C TYR A 236 18.33 13.00 0.04
N GLU A 237 19.53 13.47 -0.27
CA GLU A 237 20.75 12.65 -0.28
C GLU A 237 20.99 12.15 1.15
N ASP A 238 20.80 10.85 1.37
CA ASP A 238 21.20 10.17 2.60
C ASP A 238 22.74 10.22 2.70
N ASP A 239 23.23 11.09 3.58
CA ASP A 239 24.62 11.16 4.03
C ASP A 239 24.98 9.88 4.82
N LEU A 240 25.28 8.81 4.07
CA LEU A 240 25.91 7.60 4.61
C LEU A 240 27.41 7.85 4.81
N GLY A 241 27.72 8.63 5.83
CA GLY A 241 29.06 8.67 6.43
C GLY A 241 29.36 7.36 7.17
N ALA A 242 29.98 6.39 6.50
CA ALA A 242 30.64 5.27 7.16
C ALA A 242 31.96 4.90 6.48
N SER A 243 33.01 5.55 6.98
CA SER A 243 34.35 5.03 7.26
C SER A 243 34.91 3.94 6.33
N HIS A 244 35.89 4.37 5.55
CA HIS A 244 37.09 3.63 5.16
C HIS A 244 37.51 2.51 6.15
N GLY A 245 37.85 1.36 5.57
CA GLY A 245 38.51 0.24 6.21
C GLY A 245 39.00 -0.73 5.14
N ASP A 246 40.06 -0.34 4.43
CA ASP A 246 40.79 -1.16 3.46
C ASP A 246 41.26 -2.49 4.07
N GLN A 247 41.04 -3.60 3.37
CA GLN A 247 42.09 -4.59 3.07
C GLN A 247 41.62 -5.60 2.00
N GLU A 248 42.26 -5.53 0.84
CA GLU A 248 42.29 -6.52 -0.25
C GLU A 248 43.14 -7.79 0.13
N PRO A 249 43.44 -8.74 -0.77
CA PRO A 249 42.57 -9.67 -1.53
C PRO A 249 43.09 -11.15 -1.51
N TYR A 250 42.40 -12.06 -2.20
CA TYR A 250 42.82 -13.42 -2.64
C TYR A 250 43.07 -14.53 -1.59
N SER A 251 42.40 -15.68 -1.73
CA SER A 251 43.02 -16.94 -2.22
C SER A 251 42.01 -18.10 -2.28
N ASP A 252 42.08 -18.78 -3.41
CA ASP A 252 41.50 -20.07 -3.80
C ASP A 252 42.10 -21.23 -2.98
N SER A 253 41.27 -22.18 -2.53
CA SER A 253 41.68 -23.57 -2.24
C SER A 253 40.47 -24.48 -1.99
N GLU A 254 40.42 -25.54 -2.80
CA GLU A 254 39.70 -26.79 -2.61
C GLU A 254 40.01 -27.44 -1.24
N ASP A 255 39.06 -28.17 -0.62
CA ASP A 255 39.25 -29.59 -0.24
C ASP A 255 38.02 -30.16 0.54
N VAL A 256 37.50 -31.26 -0.02
CA VAL A 256 36.92 -32.49 0.56
C VAL A 256 36.29 -32.49 1.97
N THR A 257 35.04 -32.98 2.05
CA THR A 257 34.73 -34.16 2.91
C THR A 257 33.63 -35.02 2.29
N GLU A 258 34.04 -36.22 1.90
CA GLU A 258 33.21 -37.33 1.41
C GLU A 258 32.30 -37.90 2.50
N GLY A 259 31.14 -38.39 2.05
CA GLY A 259 30.22 -39.17 2.84
C GLY A 259 30.80 -40.53 3.24
N SER A 260 30.42 -41.00 4.42
CA SER A 260 30.67 -42.37 4.87
C SER A 260 29.33 -43.06 5.09
N ASP A 261 28.98 -43.91 4.13
CA ASP A 261 27.95 -44.92 4.22
C ASP A 261 28.69 -46.27 4.16
N SER A 262 28.47 -47.16 5.14
CA SER A 262 28.70 -48.62 5.01
C SER A 262 28.25 -49.38 6.26
N GLU A 263 27.16 -50.11 6.09
CA GLU A 263 26.70 -51.25 6.89
C GLU A 263 27.80 -52.31 7.14
N LYS A 264 27.76 -53.02 8.29
CA LYS A 264 27.38 -54.46 8.34
C LYS A 264 27.60 -55.13 9.71
N THR A 265 26.67 -56.06 9.98
CA THR A 265 26.79 -57.33 10.74
C THR A 265 26.73 -57.34 12.27
N SER A 266 25.53 -57.71 12.78
CA SER A 266 25.30 -58.64 13.90
C SER A 266 25.86 -60.06 13.57
N PRO A 267 25.87 -61.10 14.45
CA PRO A 267 25.12 -61.28 15.71
C PRO A 267 25.91 -61.93 16.88
N THR A 268 25.30 -62.10 18.05
CA THR A 268 25.15 -63.38 18.80
C THR A 268 24.79 -63.13 20.29
N ASN A 269 23.70 -63.78 20.70
CA ASN A 269 23.04 -63.95 22.01
C ASN A 269 23.96 -64.69 23.05
N PRO A 270 23.53 -65.17 24.25
CA PRO A 270 22.26 -65.01 24.99
C PRO A 270 22.35 -64.78 26.52
N GLN A 271 21.18 -64.39 27.08
CA GLN A 271 20.57 -64.79 28.38
C GLN A 271 21.49 -65.22 29.54
N SER A 272 21.36 -64.57 30.71
CA SER A 272 20.27 -64.80 31.68
C SER A 272 20.27 -63.74 32.77
#